data_AF-A0A9E6EU52-F1
#
_entry.id   AF-A0A9E6EU52-F1
#
_cell.length_a   1.000
_cell.length_b   1.000
_cell.length_c   1.000
_cell.angle_alpha   90.00
_cell.angle_beta   90.00
_cell.angle_gamma   90.00
#
_symmetry.space_group_name_H-M   'P 1'
#
loop_
_entity.id
_entity.type
_entity.pdbx_description
1 polymer ?
#
loop_
_entity_poly.entity_id
_entity_poly.type
_entity_poly.pdbx_seq_one_letter_code
_entity_poly.pdbx_strand_id
1 'polypeptide(L)'
;MSKQGSLVEALRKEDLKPAKADVRDSGVNPVFRYVSPCRAGKKPLTVWFEADVIKQLKMIGLQEGMTIQSMTGEALNDFFSKHNKSRIAR
;
A
#
# COMPACT_ATOMS: atom_id res chain seq x y z
N MET A 1 -32.39 -35.59 -32.36
CA MET A 1 -32.91 -34.85 -31.19
C MET A 1 -31.81 -34.84 -30.11
N SER A 2 -30.88 -33.88 -30.19
CA SER A 2 -29.69 -33.82 -29.34
C SER A 2 -30.02 -33.26 -27.96
N LYS A 3 -29.83 -34.06 -26.90
CA LYS A 3 -29.95 -33.62 -25.50
C LYS A 3 -28.78 -32.69 -25.18
N GLN A 4 -29.03 -31.38 -25.13
CA GLN A 4 -28.06 -30.43 -24.57
C GLN A 4 -28.00 -30.68 -23.06
N GLY A 5 -26.85 -31.15 -22.58
CA GLY A 5 -26.57 -31.30 -21.15
C GLY A 5 -26.64 -29.95 -20.45
N SER A 6 -27.20 -29.92 -19.25
CA SER A 6 -27.42 -28.70 -18.48
C SER A 6 -26.11 -27.96 -18.19
N LEU A 7 -26.11 -26.65 -18.39
CA LEU A 7 -24.99 -25.73 -18.11
C LEU A 7 -24.52 -25.83 -16.65
N VAL A 8 -25.42 -26.21 -15.74
CA VAL A 8 -25.14 -26.46 -14.32
C VAL A 8 -24.22 -27.68 -14.11
N GLU A 9 -24.33 -28.68 -14.97
CA GLU A 9 -23.50 -29.88 -14.92
C GLU A 9 -22.08 -29.63 -15.44
N ALA A 10 -21.93 -28.70 -16.38
CA ALA A 10 -20.63 -28.25 -16.87
C ALA A 10 -19.88 -27.45 -15.80
N LEU A 11 -20.56 -26.53 -15.09
CA LEU A 11 -19.93 -25.71 -14.04
C LEU A 11 -19.38 -26.57 -12.89
N ARG A 12 -20.16 -27.55 -12.42
CA ARG A 12 -19.74 -28.43 -11.30
C ARG A 12 -18.53 -29.30 -11.65
N LYS A 13 -18.32 -29.61 -12.93
CA LYS A 13 -17.16 -30.39 -13.39
C LYS A 13 -15.87 -29.55 -13.42
N GLU A 14 -15.95 -28.23 -13.55
CA GLU A 14 -14.77 -27.36 -13.45
C GLU A 14 -14.29 -27.20 -12.00
N ASP A 15 -15.22 -27.10 -11.05
CA ASP A 15 -14.89 -26.90 -9.62
C ASP A 15 -14.16 -28.09 -8.98
N LEU A 16 -14.20 -29.28 -9.59
CA LEU A 16 -13.67 -30.53 -9.02
C LEU A 16 -12.34 -31.00 -9.63
N LYS A 17 -11.64 -30.19 -10.42
CA LYS A 17 -10.32 -30.59 -10.94
C LYS A 17 -9.23 -30.23 -9.92
N PRO A 18 -8.64 -31.19 -9.17
CA PRO A 18 -7.51 -30.88 -8.31
C PRO A 18 -6.34 -30.45 -9.19
N ALA A 19 -5.88 -29.21 -9.00
CA ALA A 19 -4.67 -28.72 -9.61
C ALA A 19 -3.50 -29.59 -9.15
N LYS A 20 -2.92 -30.38 -10.07
CA LYS A 20 -1.61 -30.98 -9.85
C LYS A 20 -0.64 -29.85 -9.53
N ALA A 21 -0.10 -29.86 -8.32
CA ALA A 21 0.99 -28.99 -7.91
C ALA A 21 2.27 -29.43 -8.62
N ASP A 22 2.40 -29.04 -9.88
CA ASP A 22 3.72 -28.95 -10.51
C ASP A 22 4.39 -27.73 -9.87
N VAL A 23 5.40 -27.99 -9.02
CA VAL A 23 6.30 -26.96 -8.50
C VAL A 23 7.09 -26.42 -9.69
N ARG A 24 6.51 -25.45 -10.38
CA ARG A 24 7.21 -24.63 -11.36
C ARG A 24 7.97 -23.59 -10.57
N ASP A 25 9.28 -23.69 -10.63
CA ASP A 25 10.22 -22.62 -10.31
C ASP A 25 9.74 -21.35 -11.04
N SER A 26 9.01 -20.50 -10.33
CA SER A 26 8.43 -19.30 -10.89
C SER A 26 9.49 -18.23 -10.85
N GLY A 27 10.31 -18.22 -11.90
CA GLY A 27 11.11 -17.05 -12.26
C GLY A 27 10.24 -15.81 -12.11
N VAL A 28 10.56 -14.99 -11.12
CA VAL A 28 9.72 -13.89 -10.66
C VAL A 28 9.66 -12.86 -11.76
N ASN A 29 8.66 -12.95 -12.64
CA ASN A 29 8.26 -11.82 -13.46
C ASN A 29 7.76 -10.75 -12.48
N PRO A 30 8.42 -9.58 -12.36
CA PRO A 30 7.91 -8.53 -11.50
C PRO A 30 6.58 -8.10 -12.09
N VAL A 31 5.49 -8.47 -11.43
CA VAL A 31 4.18 -7.90 -11.71
C VAL A 31 4.34 -6.41 -11.42
N PHE A 32 4.49 -5.59 -12.46
CA PHE A 32 4.56 -4.14 -12.35
C PHE A 32 3.24 -3.64 -11.79
N ARG A 33 3.13 -3.63 -10.46
CA ARG A 33 2.02 -3.01 -9.76
C ARG A 33 2.18 -1.50 -9.96
N TYR A 34 1.15 -0.88 -10.51
CA TYR A 34 1.11 0.56 -10.64
C TYR A 34 1.33 1.21 -9.26
N VAL A 35 2.40 2.00 -9.15
CA VAL A 35 2.67 2.84 -7.98
C VAL A 35 2.39 4.27 -8.38
N SER A 36 1.51 4.95 -7.64
CA SER A 36 1.25 6.38 -7.82
C SER A 36 2.59 7.15 -7.77
N PRO A 37 2.80 8.15 -8.65
CA PRO A 37 4.03 8.95 -8.67
C PRO A 37 4.42 9.50 -7.29
N CYS A 38 3.45 9.88 -6.47
CA CYS A 38 3.69 10.40 -5.11
C CYS A 38 4.34 9.36 -4.17
N ARG A 39 4.17 8.06 -4.44
CA ARG A 39 4.68 6.94 -3.62
C ARG A 39 5.90 6.24 -4.26
N ALA A 40 6.22 6.53 -5.52
CA ALA A 40 7.35 5.91 -6.20
C ALA A 40 8.65 6.23 -5.45
N GLY A 41 9.42 5.19 -5.10
CA GLY A 41 10.67 5.32 -4.35
C GLY A 41 10.52 5.72 -2.87
N LYS A 42 9.29 5.84 -2.35
CA LYS A 42 9.02 6.16 -0.93
C LYS A 42 8.53 4.93 -0.19
N LYS A 43 8.94 4.78 1.08
CA LYS A 43 8.41 3.78 2.00
C LYS A 43 7.45 4.44 3.00
N PRO A 44 6.33 3.80 3.36
CA PRO A 44 5.42 4.34 4.36
C PRO A 44 6.04 4.28 5.75
N LEU A 45 5.76 5.28 6.57
CA LEU A 45 6.03 5.29 8.01
C LEU A 45 4.68 5.34 8.74
N THR A 46 4.38 4.32 9.55
CA THR A 46 3.12 4.21 10.29
C THR A 46 3.39 4.31 11.78
N VAL A 47 2.68 5.21 12.45
CA VAL A 47 2.76 5.45 13.89
C VAL A 47 1.35 5.67 14.44
N TRP A 48 1.15 5.33 15.72
CA TRP A 48 -0.14 5.43 16.40
C TRP A 48 -0.12 6.61 17.37
N PHE A 49 -1.14 7.46 17.30
CA PHE A 49 -1.35 8.60 18.18
C PHE A 49 -2.80 8.66 18.63
N GLU A 50 -3.06 9.42 19.70
CA GLU A 50 -4.42 9.73 20.13
C GLU A 50 -5.16 10.56 19.09
N ALA A 51 -6.49 10.44 19.08
CA ALA A 51 -7.34 11.12 18.10
C ALA A 51 -7.17 12.65 18.14
N ASP A 52 -6.94 13.22 19.32
CA ASP A 52 -6.81 14.66 19.50
C ASP A 52 -5.51 15.21 18.91
N VAL A 53 -4.42 14.44 18.97
CA VAL A 53 -3.16 14.77 18.27
C VAL A 53 -3.38 14.84 16.76
N ILE A 54 -4.11 13.87 16.20
CA ILE A 54 -4.43 13.84 14.76
C ILE A 54 -5.32 15.04 14.38
N LYS A 55 -6.30 15.41 15.21
CA LYS A 55 -7.15 16.59 14.98
C LYS A 55 -6.32 17.86 14.96
N GLN A 56 -5.47 18.06 15.96
CA GLN A 56 -4.62 19.25 16.04
C GLN A 56 -3.70 19.38 14.83
N LEU A 57 -3.07 18.28 14.41
CA LEU A 57 -2.20 18.26 13.22
C LEU A 57 -2.96 18.66 11.94
N LYS A 58 -4.20 18.18 11.78
CA LYS A 58 -5.06 18.57 10.66
C LYS A 58 -5.44 20.05 10.70
N MET A 59 -5.74 20.58 11.89
CA MET A 59 -6.09 21.99 12.05
C MET A 59 -4.94 22.91 11.65
N ILE A 60 -3.71 22.60 12.07
CA ILE A 60 -2.51 23.35 11.67
C ILE A 60 -2.36 23.30 10.14
N GLY A 61 -2.46 22.10 9.54
CA GLY A 61 -2.38 21.95 8.08
C GLY A 61 -3.44 22.76 7.32
N LEU A 62 -4.66 22.87 7.86
CA LEU A 62 -5.72 23.70 7.27
C LEU A 62 -5.44 25.21 7.41
N GLN A 63 -4.90 25.64 8.55
CA GLN A 63 -4.61 27.05 8.83
C GLN A 63 -3.42 27.56 8.00
N GLU A 64 -2.37 26.75 7.87
CA GLU A 64 -1.11 27.14 7.22
C GLU A 64 -1.01 26.68 5.76
N GLY A 65 -2.02 25.95 5.25
CA GLY A 65 -2.00 25.40 3.89
C GLY A 65 -0.94 24.31 3.70
N MET A 66 -0.56 23.61 4.78
CA MET A 66 0.48 22.60 4.78
C MET A 66 -0.08 21.19 4.73
N THR A 67 0.67 20.28 4.09
CA THR A 67 0.34 18.85 4.14
C THR A 67 0.89 18.22 5.42
N ILE A 68 0.21 17.19 5.92
CA ILE A 68 0.71 16.37 7.04
C ILE A 68 2.13 15.83 6.75
N GLN A 69 2.40 15.43 5.49
CA GLN A 69 3.73 14.97 5.08
C GLN A 69 4.80 16.06 5.23
N SER A 70 4.49 17.31 4.86
CA SER A 70 5.42 18.44 4.99
C SER A 70 5.74 18.74 6.46
N MET A 71 4.72 18.86 7.30
CA MET A 71 4.89 19.11 8.75
C MET A 71 5.66 17.97 9.43
N THR A 72 5.37 16.72 9.04
CA THR A 72 6.12 15.56 9.55
C THR A 72 7.58 15.60 9.09
N GLY A 73 7.85 16.03 7.86
CA GLY A 73 9.21 16.19 7.35
C GLY A 73 10.01 17.22 8.13
N GLU A 74 9.40 18.35 8.48
CA GLU A 74 10.01 19.38 9.33
C GLU A 74 10.32 18.83 10.73
N ALA A 75 9.33 18.23 11.40
CA ALA A 75 9.50 17.66 12.73
C ALA A 75 10.59 16.58 12.77
N LEU A 76 10.68 15.73 11.74
CA LEU A 76 11.72 14.71 11.61
C LEU A 76 13.11 15.33 11.39
N ASN A 77 13.22 16.39 10.59
CA ASN A 77 14.49 17.07 10.39
C ASN A 77 14.99 17.75 11.67
N ASP A 78 14.10 18.33 12.46
CA ASP A 78 14.45 18.88 13.78
C ASP A 78 14.86 17.79 14.76
N PHE A 79 14.19 16.64 14.73
CA PHE A 79 14.59 15.47 15.50
C PHE A 79 15.98 14.98 15.08
N PHE A 80 16.25 14.81 13.78
CA PHE A 80 17.57 14.44 13.28
C PHE A 80 18.66 15.43 13.70
N SER A 81 18.36 16.74 13.65
CA SER A 81 19.27 17.78 14.09
C SER A 81 19.66 17.63 15.55
N LYS A 82 18.71 17.30 16.44
CA LYS A 82 18.97 17.04 17.87
C LYS A 82 19.87 15.82 18.10
N HIS A 83 19.92 14.89 17.15
CA HIS A 83 20.73 13.68 17.18
C HIS A 83 22.01 13.75 16.34
N ASN A 84 22.44 14.95 15.94
CA ASN A 84 23.62 15.17 15.07
C ASN A 84 23.54 14.37 13.76
N LYS A 85 22.33 14.25 13.18
CA LYS A 85 22.08 13.61 11.89
C LYS A 85 21.67 14.65 10.85
N SER A 86 21.92 14.32 9.59
CA SER A 86 21.54 15.15 8.44
C SER A 86 20.02 15.27 8.29
N ARG A 87 19.56 16.45 7.87
CA ARG A 87 18.14 16.77 7.61
C ARG A 87 17.71 16.24 6.23
N ILE A 88 17.29 14.98 6.18
CA ILE A 88 17.01 14.26 4.92
C ILE A 88 15.52 14.06 4.60
N ALA A 89 14.61 14.48 5.48
CA ALA A 89 13.17 14.34 5.24
C ALA A 89 12.68 15.43 4.28
N ARG A 90 12.08 15.02 3.15
CA ARG A 90 11.62 15.87 2.04
C ARG A 90 10.30 15.39 1.45
#